data_AF-A0A7X2PR25-F1
#
_entry.id   AF-A0A7X2PR25-F1
#
_cell.length_a   1.000
_cell.length_b   1.000
_cell.length_c   1.000
_cell.angle_alpha   90.00
_cell.angle_beta   90.00
_cell.angle_gamma   90.00
#
_symmetry.space_group_name_H-M   'P 1'
#
loop_
_entity.id
_entity.type
_entity.pdbx_description
1 polymer ?
#
loop_
_entity_poly.entity_id
_entity_poly.type
_entity_poly.pdbx_seq_one_letter_code
_entity_poly.pdbx_strand_id
1 'polypeptide(L)'
;MRKGISTYLVDQAGRGRSGFDESVIQEGAAMIRNGDVKGGMALLPGFPRITDNGAWTRWFGHLDPPGSNILTGKLIRHSDAADPQTDGAVHGNDYIPAYPLAAGDSSVAARSGAIGQAPAGPNDYLALEYYKQLVPNSEVTLPGSICNACEPKEIAPANTWTPLDLALLVEKLGGAVVATHSQSGAMGHHMVRILKERGHLGLLKGLVTIEGSCSLPNSGLKAGDFDTIPYLALKGNYTATSEVCQTTVDQINARRAEGHGSAKAEYIKLDEVKNPVFKGTTHMMMLGTNHLDVADVILNWTDENIPLKKAAGKPKK
;
A
#
# COMPACT_ATOMS: atom_id res chain seq x y z
N MET A 1 -8.37 -11.36 -18.33
CA MET A 1 -8.10 -9.90 -18.19
C MET A 1 -9.34 -9.13 -18.60
N ARG A 2 -9.95 -8.36 -17.70
CA ARG A 2 -10.96 -7.36 -18.10
C ARG A 2 -10.21 -6.30 -18.92
N LYS A 3 -10.70 -5.96 -20.13
CA LYS A 3 -10.19 -4.92 -21.04
C LYS A 3 -8.79 -5.09 -21.70
N GLY A 4 -8.11 -6.22 -21.53
CA GLY A 4 -6.87 -6.50 -22.29
C GLY A 4 -5.64 -5.66 -21.91
N ILE A 5 -5.68 -4.95 -20.79
CA ILE A 5 -4.54 -4.17 -20.26
C ILE A 5 -3.73 -5.06 -19.32
N SER A 6 -2.46 -5.30 -19.66
CA SER A 6 -1.54 -6.01 -18.77
C SER A 6 -1.19 -5.12 -17.58
N THR A 7 -1.89 -5.33 -16.47
CA THR A 7 -1.67 -4.62 -15.20
C THR A 7 -1.00 -5.56 -14.20
N TYR A 8 0.08 -5.08 -13.59
CA TYR A 8 0.78 -5.80 -12.54
C TYR A 8 0.56 -5.07 -11.22
N LEU A 9 -0.08 -5.77 -10.28
CA LEU A 9 -0.27 -5.28 -8.94
C LEU A 9 0.94 -5.69 -8.11
N VAL A 10 1.64 -4.71 -7.56
CA VAL A 10 2.72 -4.91 -6.60
C VAL A 10 2.12 -4.74 -5.22
N ASP A 11 1.50 -5.82 -4.76
CA ASP A 11 0.96 -5.93 -3.41
C ASP A 11 1.72 -7.05 -2.67
N GLN A 12 2.06 -6.83 -1.41
CA GLN A 12 2.81 -7.77 -0.58
C GLN A 12 1.93 -8.92 -0.08
N ALA A 13 0.92 -9.34 -0.83
CA ALA A 13 -0.08 -10.29 -0.35
C ALA A 13 0.54 -11.68 -0.08
N GLY A 14 0.84 -11.94 1.19
CA GLY A 14 0.60 -13.24 1.82
C GLY A 14 1.69 -14.30 1.78
N ARG A 15 2.94 -13.99 1.40
CA ARG A 15 4.14 -14.81 1.71
C ARG A 15 5.38 -13.95 1.53
N GLY A 16 6.12 -13.72 2.62
CA GLY A 16 7.34 -12.92 2.67
C GLY A 16 8.42 -13.38 1.71
N ARG A 17 8.35 -12.88 0.47
CA ARG A 17 9.47 -12.83 -0.46
C ARG A 17 9.81 -11.39 -0.85
N SER A 18 9.47 -10.43 -0.01
CA SER A 18 10.26 -9.21 0.11
C SER A 18 11.67 -9.68 0.51
N GLY A 19 12.71 -9.31 -0.26
CA GLY A 19 14.07 -9.82 -0.01
C GLY A 19 14.44 -9.67 1.47
N PHE A 20 15.17 -10.63 2.03
CA PHE A 20 15.61 -10.58 3.42
C PHE A 20 17.02 -11.14 3.58
N ASP A 21 17.75 -10.62 4.57
CA ASP A 21 19.04 -11.14 4.99
C ASP A 21 18.86 -12.01 6.24
N GLU A 22 18.95 -13.33 6.06
CA GLU A 22 18.86 -14.29 7.16
C GLU A 22 20.04 -14.18 8.14
N SER A 23 21.21 -13.72 7.66
CA SER A 23 22.44 -13.76 8.45
C SER A 23 22.34 -12.93 9.71
N VAL A 24 21.69 -11.77 9.64
CA VAL A 24 21.44 -10.87 10.78
C VAL A 24 20.64 -11.56 11.89
N ILE A 25 19.64 -12.36 11.53
CA ILE A 25 18.81 -13.11 12.49
C ILE A 25 19.62 -14.25 13.10
N GLN A 26 20.38 -14.98 12.28
CA GLN A 26 21.19 -16.11 12.75
C GLN A 26 22.33 -15.66 13.65
N GLU A 27 22.95 -14.52 13.36
CA GLU A 27 23.98 -13.90 14.19
C GLU A 27 23.40 -13.48 15.54
N GLY A 28 22.26 -12.77 15.55
CA GLY A 28 21.56 -12.40 16.79
C GLY A 28 21.20 -13.63 17.63
N ALA A 29 20.67 -14.68 16.99
CA ALA A 29 20.36 -15.94 17.67
C ALA A 29 21.60 -16.65 18.22
N ALA A 30 22.72 -16.62 17.51
CA ALA A 30 23.99 -17.18 17.99
C ALA A 30 24.53 -16.42 19.20
N MET A 31 24.46 -15.08 19.19
CA MET A 31 24.86 -14.24 20.33
C MET A 31 24.03 -14.54 21.58
N ILE A 32 22.71 -14.68 21.44
CA ILE A 32 21.81 -15.06 22.53
C ILE A 32 22.20 -16.42 23.10
N ARG A 33 22.42 -17.44 22.25
CA ARG A 33 22.84 -18.78 22.68
C ARG A 33 24.18 -18.79 23.42
N ASN A 34 25.07 -17.86 23.08
CA ASN A 34 26.39 -17.70 23.70
C ASN A 34 26.37 -16.77 24.94
N GLY A 35 25.20 -16.35 25.40
CA GLY A 35 25.03 -15.56 26.63
C GLY A 35 25.03 -14.04 26.43
N ASP A 36 25.32 -13.53 25.22
CA ASP A 36 25.16 -12.11 24.90
C ASP A 36 23.74 -11.80 24.43
N VAL A 37 22.82 -11.82 25.39
CA VAL A 37 21.40 -11.55 25.13
C VAL A 37 21.19 -10.13 24.62
N LYS A 38 21.89 -9.14 25.20
CA LYS A 38 21.71 -7.74 24.83
C LYS A 38 22.20 -7.46 23.41
N GLY A 39 23.38 -7.94 23.05
CA GLY A 39 23.93 -7.80 21.71
C GLY A 39 23.09 -8.54 20.68
N GLY A 40 22.70 -9.78 20.98
CA GLY A 40 21.86 -10.55 20.05
C GLY A 40 20.47 -9.95 19.84
N MET A 41 19.83 -9.43 20.87
CA MET A 41 18.55 -8.71 20.74
C MET A 41 18.69 -7.40 19.96
N ALA A 42 19.86 -6.75 19.97
CA ALA A 42 20.12 -5.54 19.20
C ALA A 42 20.27 -5.80 17.69
N LEU A 43 20.63 -7.03 17.29
CA LEU A 43 20.69 -7.43 15.89
C LEU A 43 19.33 -7.85 15.33
N LEU A 44 18.39 -8.28 16.18
CA LEU A 44 17.09 -8.73 15.71
C LEU A 44 16.30 -7.55 15.10
N PRO A 45 15.93 -7.62 13.82
CA PRO A 45 15.25 -6.53 13.14
C PRO A 45 13.83 -6.36 13.68
N GLY A 46 13.43 -5.11 13.90
CA GLY A 46 12.02 -4.78 14.01
C GLY A 46 11.38 -4.87 12.64
N PHE A 47 10.50 -5.84 12.42
CA PHE A 47 9.76 -5.96 11.16
C PHE A 47 8.59 -4.96 11.14
N PRO A 48 8.66 -3.88 10.35
CA PRO A 48 7.62 -2.86 10.36
C PRO A 48 6.34 -3.42 9.72
N ARG A 49 5.23 -3.16 10.41
CA ARG A 49 3.86 -3.27 9.93
C ARG A 49 3.01 -2.24 10.66
N ILE A 50 1.85 -1.88 10.13
CA ILE A 50 0.88 -1.14 10.96
C ILE A 50 0.49 -2.01 12.17
N THR A 51 0.33 -1.37 13.33
CA THR A 51 -0.07 -2.05 14.55
C THR A 51 -1.53 -2.48 14.47
N ASP A 52 -1.91 -3.55 15.18
CA ASP A 52 -3.30 -4.03 15.19
C ASP A 52 -4.26 -2.98 15.75
N ASN A 53 -3.81 -2.24 16.78
CA ASN A 53 -4.50 -1.06 17.29
C ASN A 53 -4.68 0.00 16.20
N GLY A 54 -3.58 0.42 15.55
CA GLY A 54 -3.61 1.48 14.57
C GLY A 54 -4.46 1.12 13.35
N ALA A 55 -4.49 -0.15 12.98
CA ALA A 55 -5.36 -0.63 11.91
C ALA A 55 -6.84 -0.59 12.30
N TRP A 56 -7.18 -1.09 13.49
CA TRP A 56 -8.55 -1.03 14.01
C TRP A 56 -9.08 0.40 14.07
N THR A 57 -8.34 1.28 14.74
CA THR A 57 -8.77 2.66 14.99
C THR A 57 -8.77 3.57 13.77
N ARG A 58 -8.16 3.13 12.65
CA ARG A 58 -8.16 3.91 11.40
C ARG A 58 -9.27 3.53 10.44
N TRP A 59 -9.75 2.30 10.49
CA TRP A 59 -10.60 1.77 9.41
C TRP A 59 -11.85 1.05 9.87
N PHE A 60 -11.87 0.55 11.11
CA PHE A 60 -12.88 -0.40 11.54
C PHE A 60 -13.71 0.08 12.71
N GLY A 61 -13.16 0.88 13.63
CA GLY A 61 -13.92 1.39 14.75
C GLY A 61 -13.10 1.98 15.88
N HIS A 62 -13.70 2.01 17.08
CA HIS A 62 -13.13 2.57 18.30
C HIS A 62 -12.82 1.51 19.34
N LEU A 63 -12.04 1.90 20.35
CA LEU A 63 -11.69 1.09 21.51
C LEU A 63 -12.29 1.72 22.77
N ASP A 64 -12.96 0.92 23.58
CA ASP A 64 -13.59 1.33 24.85
C ASP A 64 -13.04 0.50 26.02
N PRO A 65 -12.65 1.13 27.16
CA PRO A 65 -12.58 2.57 27.40
C PRO A 65 -11.45 3.26 26.60
N PRO A 66 -11.48 4.60 26.46
CA PRO A 66 -10.38 5.35 25.88
C PRO A 66 -9.03 5.02 26.54
N GLY A 67 -7.99 4.79 25.73
CA GLY A 67 -6.67 4.40 26.21
C GLY A 67 -6.45 2.88 26.31
N SER A 68 -7.47 2.06 26.02
CA SER A 68 -7.33 0.62 25.85
C SER A 68 -6.65 0.23 24.52
N ASN A 69 -6.36 -1.06 24.34
CA ASN A 69 -5.82 -1.64 23.11
C ASN A 69 -6.67 -2.83 22.64
N ILE A 70 -6.37 -3.42 21.48
CA ILE A 70 -7.16 -4.53 20.93
C ILE A 70 -7.18 -5.79 21.82
N LEU A 71 -6.30 -5.90 22.81
CA LEU A 71 -6.26 -7.00 23.77
C LEU A 71 -7.00 -6.68 25.07
N THR A 72 -7.16 -5.40 25.42
CA THR A 72 -7.70 -4.98 26.73
C THR A 72 -9.02 -4.21 26.64
N GLY A 73 -9.35 -3.70 25.45
CA GLY A 73 -10.55 -2.90 25.19
C GLY A 73 -11.63 -3.68 24.46
N LYS A 74 -12.83 -3.13 24.51
CA LYS A 74 -13.95 -3.54 23.66
C LYS A 74 -13.79 -2.87 22.30
N LEU A 75 -13.81 -3.69 21.25
CA LEU A 75 -13.82 -3.23 19.86
C LEU A 75 -15.25 -2.84 19.48
N ILE A 76 -15.47 -1.54 19.24
CA ILE A 76 -16.74 -0.99 18.79
C ILE A 76 -16.59 -0.67 17.31
N ARG A 77 -17.31 -1.34 16.43
CA ARG A 77 -17.18 -1.10 14.98
C ARG A 77 -17.87 0.22 14.61
N HIS A 78 -17.37 0.88 13.56
CA HIS A 78 -18.04 2.04 13.01
C HIS A 78 -19.51 1.73 12.66
N SER A 79 -20.40 2.68 12.97
CA SER A 79 -21.86 2.58 12.88
C SER A 79 -22.55 1.61 13.85
N ASP A 80 -21.83 0.97 14.78
CA ASP A 80 -22.48 0.29 15.91
C ASP A 80 -23.09 1.32 16.88
N ALA A 81 -24.11 0.95 17.66
CA ALA A 81 -24.82 1.89 18.54
C ALA A 81 -23.95 2.59 19.59
N ALA A 82 -22.79 2.02 19.92
CA ALA A 82 -21.82 2.59 20.87
C ALA A 82 -20.70 3.40 20.18
N ASP A 83 -20.76 3.54 18.85
CA ASP A 83 -19.76 4.27 18.05
C ASP A 83 -19.83 5.78 18.36
N PRO A 84 -18.75 6.40 18.85
CA PRO A 84 -18.73 7.83 19.15
C PRO A 84 -19.08 8.69 17.94
N GLN A 85 -20.04 9.61 18.10
CA GLN A 85 -20.49 10.48 17.01
C GLN A 85 -19.49 11.59 16.64
N THR A 86 -18.33 11.67 17.30
CA THR A 86 -17.34 12.76 17.14
C THR A 86 -16.55 12.69 15.84
N ASP A 87 -16.62 11.58 15.12
CA ASP A 87 -15.76 11.28 13.97
C ASP A 87 -16.45 11.54 12.62
N GLY A 88 -17.63 12.17 12.66
CA GLY A 88 -18.45 12.53 11.49
C GLY A 88 -17.74 13.38 10.42
N ALA A 89 -16.59 14.00 10.76
CA ALA A 89 -15.75 14.73 9.83
C ALA A 89 -14.87 13.81 8.95
N VAL A 90 -14.67 12.55 9.34
CA VAL A 90 -13.79 11.58 8.67
C VAL A 90 -14.57 10.47 7.98
N HIS A 91 -15.74 10.09 8.53
CA HIS A 91 -16.65 9.12 7.90
C HIS A 91 -18.10 9.35 8.35
N GLY A 92 -19.06 8.74 7.63
CA GLY A 92 -20.46 8.72 8.03
C GLY A 92 -20.73 7.64 9.08
N ASN A 93 -21.81 7.83 9.86
CA ASN A 93 -22.26 6.90 10.92
C ASN A 93 -23.43 6.01 10.46
N ASP A 94 -23.73 6.02 9.16
CA ASP A 94 -24.86 5.31 8.53
C ASP A 94 -24.45 4.03 7.78
N TYR A 95 -23.16 3.66 7.79
CA TYR A 95 -22.64 2.49 7.09
C TYR A 95 -21.45 1.85 7.80
N ILE A 96 -21.33 0.54 7.67
CA ILE A 96 -20.23 -0.24 8.24
C ILE A 96 -19.02 -0.27 7.28
N PRO A 97 -17.81 -0.58 7.78
CA PRO A 97 -16.67 -0.85 6.93
C PRO A 97 -16.96 -1.97 5.91
N ALA A 98 -16.67 -1.73 4.64
CA ALA A 98 -16.88 -2.63 3.51
C ALA A 98 -15.79 -3.72 3.48
N TYR A 99 -15.68 -4.47 4.57
CA TYR A 99 -14.67 -5.49 4.78
C TYR A 99 -15.29 -6.67 5.55
N PRO A 100 -14.96 -7.93 5.23
CA PRO A 100 -15.56 -9.11 5.86
C PRO A 100 -15.05 -9.33 7.30
N LEU A 101 -15.42 -8.45 8.23
CA LEU A 101 -15.04 -8.53 9.65
C LEU A 101 -15.64 -9.72 10.40
N ALA A 102 -16.69 -10.34 9.87
CA ALA A 102 -17.32 -11.52 10.47
C ALA A 102 -16.58 -12.83 10.16
N ALA A 103 -15.60 -12.81 9.25
CA ALA A 103 -14.76 -13.97 8.99
C ALA A 103 -13.66 -14.04 10.06
N GLY A 104 -13.74 -15.05 10.91
CA GLY A 104 -12.71 -15.40 11.88
C GLY A 104 -12.06 -16.73 11.51
N ASP A 105 -10.74 -16.81 11.61
CA ASP A 105 -10.04 -18.08 11.42
C ASP A 105 -10.09 -18.91 12.70
N SER A 106 -10.87 -19.98 12.65
CA SER A 106 -10.99 -20.94 13.77
C SER A 106 -9.64 -21.50 14.24
N SER A 107 -8.65 -21.66 13.37
CA SER A 107 -7.31 -22.13 13.73
C SER A 107 -6.50 -21.07 14.47
N VAL A 108 -6.66 -19.79 14.10
CA VAL A 108 -6.03 -18.67 14.80
C VAL A 108 -6.70 -18.44 16.16
N ALA A 109 -8.04 -18.46 16.20
CA ALA A 109 -8.81 -18.36 17.44
C ALA A 109 -8.46 -19.49 18.41
N ALA A 110 -8.35 -20.73 17.91
CA ALA A 110 -7.95 -21.89 18.69
C ALA A 110 -6.44 -21.94 18.99
N ARG A 111 -5.64 -20.98 18.48
CA ARG A 111 -4.18 -20.96 18.61
C ARG A 111 -3.52 -22.29 18.22
N SER A 112 -4.04 -22.94 17.17
CA SER A 112 -3.55 -24.24 16.73
C SER A 112 -2.05 -24.16 16.42
N GLY A 113 -1.24 -24.92 17.16
CA GLY A 113 0.23 -24.94 17.01
C GLY A 113 0.99 -23.80 17.70
N ALA A 114 0.35 -23.00 18.56
CA ALA A 114 1.03 -21.90 19.25
C ALA A 114 2.11 -22.41 20.24
N ILE A 115 3.28 -21.77 20.20
CA ILE A 115 4.47 -22.14 21.00
C ILE A 115 4.50 -21.40 22.36
N GLY A 116 3.71 -20.34 22.52
CA GLY A 116 3.66 -19.49 23.71
C GLY A 116 2.29 -19.46 24.38
N GLN A 117 2.26 -18.94 25.62
CA GLN A 117 1.03 -18.75 26.39
C GLN A 117 0.00 -17.90 25.61
N ALA A 118 -1.28 -18.12 25.89
CA ALA A 118 -2.33 -17.31 25.32
C ALA A 118 -2.17 -15.84 25.74
N PRO A 119 -2.42 -14.88 24.83
CA PRO A 119 -2.46 -13.47 25.21
C PRO A 119 -3.58 -13.25 26.25
N ALA A 120 -3.42 -12.24 27.09
CA ALA A 120 -4.37 -11.95 28.17
C ALA A 120 -5.74 -11.41 27.69
N GLY A 121 -5.94 -11.25 26.37
CA GLY A 121 -7.15 -10.70 25.76
C GLY A 121 -8.00 -11.75 25.03
N PRO A 122 -9.21 -11.38 24.56
CA PRO A 122 -10.08 -12.29 23.82
C PRO A 122 -9.41 -12.77 22.51
N ASN A 123 -9.33 -14.08 22.30
CA ASN A 123 -8.66 -14.68 21.12
C ASN A 123 -9.36 -14.34 19.80
N ASP A 124 -10.68 -14.11 19.85
CA ASP A 124 -11.52 -13.91 18.66
C ASP A 124 -11.13 -12.64 17.89
N TYR A 125 -10.60 -11.63 18.60
CA TYR A 125 -10.11 -10.41 17.97
C TYR A 125 -8.86 -10.67 17.13
N LEU A 126 -7.93 -11.50 17.60
CA LEU A 126 -6.74 -11.86 16.81
C LEU A 126 -7.06 -12.75 15.61
N ALA A 127 -8.23 -13.40 15.61
CA ALA A 127 -8.67 -14.29 14.54
C ALA A 127 -9.30 -13.57 13.35
N LEU A 128 -9.49 -12.24 13.43
CA LEU A 128 -10.04 -11.46 12.31
C LEU A 128 -9.16 -11.67 11.07
N GLU A 129 -9.78 -12.09 9.96
CA GLU A 129 -9.09 -12.32 8.68
C GLU A 129 -8.28 -11.10 8.21
N TYR A 130 -8.69 -9.91 8.65
CA TYR A 130 -7.95 -8.67 8.38
C TYR A 130 -6.51 -8.70 8.89
N TYR A 131 -6.25 -9.19 10.11
CA TYR A 131 -4.90 -9.12 10.68
C TYR A 131 -3.88 -9.96 9.92
N LYS A 132 -4.35 -10.95 9.14
CA LYS A 132 -3.49 -11.75 8.23
C LYS A 132 -2.96 -10.94 7.04
N GLN A 133 -3.52 -9.77 6.76
CA GLN A 133 -3.04 -8.88 5.69
C GLN A 133 -1.93 -7.94 6.14
N LEU A 134 -1.65 -7.86 7.43
CA LEU A 134 -0.60 -7.00 7.96
C LEU A 134 0.76 -7.66 7.73
N VAL A 135 1.24 -7.56 6.49
CA VAL A 135 2.46 -8.23 6.06
C VAL A 135 3.68 -7.45 6.58
N PRO A 136 4.55 -8.08 7.38
CA PRO A 136 5.81 -7.46 7.78
C PRO A 136 6.73 -7.30 6.56
N ASN A 137 7.35 -6.13 6.41
CA ASN A 137 8.37 -5.96 5.39
C ASN A 137 9.74 -6.42 5.91
N SER A 138 10.23 -7.56 5.41
CA SER A 138 11.55 -8.11 5.75
C SER A 138 12.73 -7.44 5.04
N GLU A 139 12.50 -6.57 4.06
CA GLU A 139 13.56 -5.80 3.40
C GLU A 139 14.32 -4.92 4.37
N VAL A 140 13.77 -4.60 5.54
CA VAL A 140 14.50 -3.88 6.61
C VAL A 140 15.79 -4.56 7.08
N THR A 141 15.96 -5.84 6.75
CA THR A 141 17.18 -6.60 7.01
C THR A 141 18.25 -6.42 5.94
N LEU A 142 17.88 -5.91 4.77
CA LEU A 142 18.79 -5.61 3.69
C LEU A 142 19.44 -4.24 3.90
N PRO A 143 20.58 -3.94 3.26
CA PRO A 143 21.16 -2.60 3.30
C PRO A 143 20.32 -1.62 2.48
N GLY A 144 20.32 -0.35 2.92
CA GLY A 144 19.74 0.76 2.15
C GLY A 144 20.63 1.19 0.99
N SER A 145 20.33 2.36 0.41
CA SER A 145 21.16 2.97 -0.63
C SER A 145 21.23 4.48 -0.50
N ILE A 146 22.03 5.15 -1.33
CA ILE A 146 22.11 6.62 -1.39
C ILE A 146 21.56 7.11 -2.73
N CYS A 147 20.70 8.11 -2.67
CA CYS A 147 20.15 8.82 -3.83
C CYS A 147 20.37 10.33 -3.65
N ASN A 148 21.35 10.90 -4.36
CA ASN A 148 21.70 12.32 -4.20
C ASN A 148 20.61 13.31 -4.60
N ALA A 149 19.67 12.88 -5.45
CA ALA A 149 18.53 13.69 -5.88
C ALA A 149 17.31 13.55 -4.96
N CYS A 150 17.32 12.59 -4.04
CA CYS A 150 16.20 12.28 -3.16
C CYS A 150 16.28 13.06 -1.85
N GLU A 151 15.13 13.30 -1.23
CA GLU A 151 15.00 13.92 0.09
C GLU A 151 14.20 13.01 1.04
N PRO A 152 14.83 12.32 2.01
CA PRO A 152 16.26 12.33 2.32
C PRO A 152 17.12 11.57 1.28
N LYS A 153 18.44 11.78 1.34
CA LYS A 153 19.41 11.10 0.45
C LYS A 153 19.61 9.64 0.80
N GLU A 154 19.59 9.31 2.09
CA GLU A 154 19.60 7.95 2.59
C GLU A 154 18.25 7.29 2.31
N ILE A 155 18.27 6.25 1.49
CA ILE A 155 17.10 5.51 1.08
C ILE A 155 17.02 4.22 1.90
N ALA A 156 15.88 4.05 2.56
CA ALA A 156 15.57 2.84 3.30
C ALA A 156 15.61 1.60 2.39
N PRO A 157 15.97 0.42 2.92
CA PRO A 157 16.08 -0.82 2.13
C PRO A 157 14.83 -1.14 1.28
N ALA A 158 13.65 -0.92 1.85
CA ALA A 158 12.35 -1.11 1.19
C ALA A 158 12.19 -0.25 -0.10
N ASN A 159 12.89 0.87 -0.18
CA ASN A 159 12.89 1.79 -1.31
C ASN A 159 14.14 1.62 -2.21
N THR A 160 14.96 0.60 -1.93
CA THR A 160 16.16 0.26 -2.69
C THR A 160 15.93 -0.95 -3.58
N TRP A 161 15.58 -2.10 -2.98
CA TRP A 161 15.62 -3.39 -3.66
C TRP A 161 14.35 -3.67 -4.47
N THR A 162 13.18 -3.63 -3.85
CA THR A 162 11.92 -3.81 -4.57
C THR A 162 11.76 -2.84 -5.76
N PRO A 163 12.04 -1.52 -5.63
CA PRO A 163 11.97 -0.61 -6.77
C PRO A 163 12.90 -0.97 -7.94
N LEU A 164 14.09 -1.50 -7.65
CA LEU A 164 15.05 -1.96 -8.65
C LEU A 164 14.50 -3.18 -9.42
N ASP A 165 13.95 -4.16 -8.69
CA ASP A 165 13.34 -5.34 -9.31
C ASP A 165 12.09 -4.99 -10.11
N LEU A 166 11.29 -4.03 -9.66
CA LEU A 166 10.16 -3.52 -10.41
C LEU A 166 10.59 -2.84 -11.71
N ALA A 167 11.64 -2.01 -11.68
CA ALA A 167 12.17 -1.40 -12.90
C ALA A 167 12.66 -2.47 -13.88
N LEU A 168 13.39 -3.48 -13.41
CA LEU A 168 13.82 -4.63 -14.22
C LEU A 168 12.64 -5.40 -14.82
N LEU A 169 11.56 -5.59 -14.05
CA LEU A 169 10.35 -6.24 -14.53
C LEU A 169 9.69 -5.41 -15.65
N VAL A 170 9.52 -4.10 -15.46
CA VAL A 170 8.95 -3.21 -16.49
C VAL A 170 9.80 -3.23 -17.77
N GLU A 171 11.13 -3.20 -17.63
CA GLU A 171 12.08 -3.32 -18.74
C GLU A 171 11.91 -4.64 -19.50
N LYS A 172 11.87 -5.78 -18.77
CA LYS A 172 11.70 -7.12 -19.34
C LYS A 172 10.38 -7.29 -20.09
N LEU A 173 9.32 -6.63 -19.63
CA LEU A 173 8.00 -6.67 -20.26
C LEU A 173 7.90 -5.78 -21.50
N GLY A 174 8.87 -4.89 -21.74
CA GLY A 174 8.80 -3.87 -22.78
C GLY A 174 7.76 -2.77 -22.47
N GLY A 175 7.46 -2.58 -21.18
CA GLY A 175 6.56 -1.57 -20.64
C GLY A 175 5.30 -2.13 -19.99
N ALA A 176 4.82 -1.44 -18.94
CA ALA A 176 3.70 -1.88 -18.12
C ALA A 176 2.97 -0.71 -17.44
N VAL A 177 1.72 -0.96 -17.03
CA VAL A 177 1.05 -0.16 -15.99
C VAL A 177 1.37 -0.81 -14.65
N VAL A 178 1.85 -0.01 -13.70
CA VAL A 178 2.22 -0.48 -12.36
C VAL A 178 1.21 0.05 -11.35
N ALA A 179 0.59 -0.86 -10.59
CA ALA A 179 -0.25 -0.51 -9.46
C ALA A 179 0.48 -0.83 -8.15
N THR A 180 0.51 0.12 -7.24
CA THR A 180 1.13 0.02 -5.92
C THR A 180 0.08 0.24 -4.83
N HIS A 181 0.36 -0.24 -3.63
CA HIS A 181 -0.53 -0.13 -2.48
C HIS A 181 0.26 0.17 -1.20
N SER A 182 -0.26 1.10 -0.39
CA SER A 182 0.28 1.39 0.94
C SER A 182 1.78 1.75 0.89
N GLN A 183 2.62 1.03 1.62
CA GLN A 183 4.07 1.21 1.62
C GLN A 183 4.68 1.17 0.20
N SER A 184 4.16 0.34 -0.71
CA SER A 184 4.71 0.23 -2.06
C SER A 184 4.43 1.45 -2.93
N GLY A 185 3.61 2.41 -2.48
CA GLY A 185 3.47 3.71 -3.14
C GLY A 185 4.80 4.45 -3.27
N ALA A 186 5.62 4.48 -2.22
CA ALA A 186 6.98 5.04 -2.31
C ALA A 186 7.86 4.20 -3.26
N MET A 187 7.72 2.88 -3.22
CA MET A 187 8.47 1.97 -4.09
C MET A 187 8.17 2.23 -5.58
N GLY A 188 6.92 2.51 -5.93
CA GLY A 188 6.51 2.92 -7.27
C GLY A 188 7.26 4.17 -7.74
N HIS A 189 7.35 5.20 -6.91
CA HIS A 189 8.11 6.41 -7.24
C HIS A 189 9.61 6.12 -7.40
N HIS A 190 10.21 5.32 -6.52
CA HIS A 190 11.61 4.94 -6.70
C HIS A 190 11.84 4.08 -7.96
N MET A 191 10.86 3.28 -8.39
CA MET A 191 10.90 2.55 -9.66
C MET A 191 10.88 3.52 -10.85
N VAL A 192 10.03 4.55 -10.81
CA VAL A 192 10.02 5.62 -11.84
C VAL A 192 11.38 6.32 -11.90
N ARG A 193 11.98 6.64 -10.75
CA ARG A 193 13.33 7.21 -10.67
C ARG A 193 14.37 6.30 -11.34
N ILE A 194 14.37 5.01 -11.03
CA ILE A 194 15.34 4.06 -11.59
C ILE A 194 15.15 3.94 -13.11
N LEU A 195 13.91 3.87 -13.60
CA LEU A 195 13.64 3.88 -15.04
C LEU A 195 14.12 5.17 -15.70
N LYS A 196 13.95 6.33 -15.06
CA LYS A 196 14.45 7.62 -15.53
C LYS A 196 15.98 7.64 -15.60
N GLU A 197 16.66 7.25 -14.52
CA GLU A 197 18.12 7.19 -14.44
C GLU A 197 18.72 6.27 -15.53
N ARG A 198 17.99 5.21 -15.92
CA ARG A 198 18.38 4.28 -16.98
C ARG A 198 17.96 4.71 -18.39
N GLY A 199 17.27 5.85 -18.55
CA GLY A 199 16.77 6.31 -19.85
C GLY A 199 15.57 5.50 -20.39
N HIS A 200 14.89 4.74 -19.53
CA HIS A 200 13.78 3.85 -19.86
C HIS A 200 12.43 4.33 -19.33
N LEU A 201 12.32 5.60 -18.95
CA LEU A 201 11.10 6.19 -18.39
C LEU A 201 9.85 5.95 -19.26
N GLY A 202 10.00 6.00 -20.59
CA GLY A 202 8.90 5.75 -21.54
C GLY A 202 8.35 4.32 -21.56
N LEU A 203 8.97 3.37 -20.84
CA LEU A 203 8.41 2.03 -20.65
C LEU A 203 7.28 2.00 -19.61
N LEU A 204 7.27 2.92 -18.65
CA LEU A 204 6.15 3.05 -17.73
C LEU A 204 4.94 3.64 -18.46
N LYS A 205 3.83 2.89 -18.51
CA LYS A 205 2.62 3.28 -19.23
C LYS A 205 1.60 4.00 -18.34
N GLY A 206 1.74 3.86 -17.03
CA GLY A 206 1.02 4.60 -16.02
C GLY A 206 1.35 4.08 -14.63
N LEU A 207 1.18 4.92 -13.62
CA LEU A 207 1.37 4.59 -12.21
C LEU A 207 0.06 4.79 -11.45
N VAL A 208 -0.41 3.73 -10.81
CA VAL A 208 -1.58 3.76 -9.91
C VAL A 208 -1.07 3.58 -8.48
N THR A 209 -1.34 4.55 -7.60
CA THR A 209 -0.92 4.58 -6.20
C THR A 209 -2.15 4.47 -5.31
N ILE A 210 -2.39 3.29 -4.73
CA ILE A 210 -3.55 3.01 -3.88
C ILE A 210 -3.16 3.23 -2.42
N GLU A 211 -3.66 4.30 -1.80
CA GLU A 211 -3.37 4.69 -0.41
C GLU A 211 -1.88 4.66 -0.02
N GLY A 212 -1.00 4.95 -0.98
CA GLY A 212 0.43 5.00 -0.77
C GLY A 212 0.99 6.41 -0.66
N SER A 213 2.31 6.50 -0.47
CA SER A 213 3.03 7.77 -0.55
C SER A 213 3.05 8.31 -1.98
N CYS A 214 2.89 9.62 -2.13
CA CYS A 214 2.98 10.34 -3.40
C CYS A 214 4.12 11.36 -3.45
N SER A 215 5.02 11.40 -2.45
CA SER A 215 6.08 12.42 -2.41
C SER A 215 7.09 12.19 -3.53
N LEU A 216 7.04 13.02 -4.58
CA LEU A 216 8.02 12.98 -5.67
C LEU A 216 9.45 13.31 -5.20
N PRO A 217 9.69 14.32 -4.34
CA PRO A 217 11.04 14.64 -3.86
C PRO A 217 11.69 13.49 -3.07
N ASN A 218 10.90 12.67 -2.36
CA ASN A 218 11.44 11.51 -1.64
C ASN A 218 12.08 10.48 -2.58
N SER A 219 11.71 10.49 -3.85
CA SER A 219 12.31 9.65 -4.89
C SER A 219 13.09 10.45 -5.92
N GLY A 220 13.46 11.70 -5.64
CA GLY A 220 14.22 12.56 -6.56
C GLY A 220 13.51 12.84 -7.88
N LEU A 221 12.19 12.74 -7.86
CA LEU A 221 11.31 13.02 -8.99
C LEU A 221 10.74 14.43 -8.90
N LYS A 222 10.25 14.90 -10.04
CA LYS A 222 9.51 16.16 -10.18
C LYS A 222 8.24 15.88 -10.98
N ALA A 223 7.25 16.77 -10.90
CA ALA A 223 6.02 16.64 -11.67
C ALA A 223 6.28 16.48 -13.19
N GLY A 224 7.36 17.09 -13.71
CA GLY A 224 7.76 16.95 -15.12
C GLY A 224 8.18 15.55 -15.55
N ASP A 225 8.54 14.67 -14.61
CA ASP A 225 8.81 13.27 -14.92
C ASP A 225 7.54 12.50 -15.31
N PHE A 226 6.37 13.09 -15.06
CA PHE A 226 5.05 12.53 -15.41
C PHE A 226 4.37 13.22 -16.59
N ASP A 227 5.05 14.11 -17.33
CA ASP A 227 4.47 14.83 -18.48
C ASP A 227 3.82 13.89 -19.51
N THR A 228 4.31 12.65 -19.63
CA THR A 228 3.78 11.63 -20.56
C THR A 228 3.30 10.35 -19.88
N ILE A 229 3.30 10.30 -18.54
CA ILE A 229 2.95 9.12 -17.76
C ILE A 229 1.68 9.41 -16.95
N PRO A 230 0.53 8.81 -17.31
CA PRO A 230 -0.69 8.91 -16.52
C PRO A 230 -0.47 8.49 -15.07
N TYR A 231 -1.01 9.27 -14.13
CA TYR A 231 -0.83 9.07 -12.68
C TYR A 231 -2.17 9.07 -11.95
N LEU A 232 -2.53 7.97 -11.29
CA LEU A 232 -3.73 7.88 -10.46
C LEU A 232 -3.32 7.68 -9.00
N ALA A 233 -3.79 8.55 -8.11
CA ALA A 233 -3.79 8.30 -6.68
C ALA A 233 -5.21 7.97 -6.24
N LEU A 234 -5.40 6.80 -5.62
CA LEU A 234 -6.70 6.31 -5.16
C LEU A 234 -6.73 6.22 -3.64
N LYS A 235 -7.81 6.67 -3.03
CA LYS A 235 -8.03 6.60 -1.59
C LYS A 235 -9.41 6.05 -1.26
N GLY A 236 -9.46 5.22 -0.24
CA GLY A 236 -10.69 4.74 0.36
C GLY A 236 -11.29 5.78 1.29
N ASN A 237 -12.12 5.29 2.21
CA ASN A 237 -12.84 6.06 3.21
C ASN A 237 -12.07 6.05 4.56
N TYR A 238 -12.66 6.65 5.60
CA TYR A 238 -12.19 6.62 7.01
C TYR A 238 -10.84 7.28 7.28
N THR A 239 -10.20 7.85 6.27
CA THR A 239 -8.94 8.58 6.46
C THR A 239 -9.00 9.91 5.73
N ALA A 240 -8.45 10.95 6.35
CA ALA A 240 -8.41 12.29 5.78
C ALA A 240 -7.67 12.32 4.44
N THR A 241 -8.06 13.26 3.57
CA THR A 241 -7.42 13.52 2.28
C THR A 241 -5.91 13.61 2.42
N SER A 242 -5.16 12.94 1.54
CA SER A 242 -3.70 13.03 1.51
C SER A 242 -3.29 14.29 0.78
N GLU A 243 -2.94 15.34 1.53
CA GLU A 243 -2.46 16.61 0.99
C GLU A 243 -1.25 16.42 0.06
N VAL A 244 -0.36 15.48 0.39
CA VAL A 244 0.83 15.16 -0.44
C VAL A 244 0.42 14.58 -1.80
N CYS A 245 -0.55 13.66 -1.83
CA CYS A 245 -1.04 13.09 -3.07
C CYS A 245 -1.83 14.10 -3.90
N GLN A 246 -2.68 14.90 -3.26
CA GLN A 246 -3.41 15.98 -3.92
C GLN A 246 -2.44 16.98 -4.55
N THR A 247 -1.46 17.47 -3.78
CA THR A 247 -0.43 18.40 -4.26
C THR A 247 0.34 17.83 -5.45
N THR A 248 0.71 16.55 -5.41
CA THR A 248 1.42 15.88 -6.51
C THR A 248 0.58 15.85 -7.79
N VAL A 249 -0.69 15.45 -7.67
CA VAL A 249 -1.64 15.44 -8.79
C VAL A 249 -1.84 16.85 -9.35
N ASP A 250 -2.00 17.85 -8.48
CA ASP A 250 -2.20 19.24 -8.88
C ASP A 250 -0.98 19.79 -9.62
N GLN A 251 0.24 19.48 -9.16
CA GLN A 251 1.48 19.89 -9.82
C GLN A 251 1.63 19.25 -11.22
N ILE A 252 1.28 17.98 -11.38
CA ILE A 252 1.30 17.32 -12.71
C ILE A 252 0.26 17.96 -13.64
N ASN A 253 -0.95 18.21 -13.12
CA ASN A 253 -2.02 18.85 -13.90
C ASN A 253 -1.72 20.31 -14.26
N ALA A 254 -1.06 21.07 -13.39
CA ALA A 254 -0.62 22.44 -13.68
C ALA A 254 0.33 22.48 -14.87
N ARG A 255 1.31 21.56 -14.92
CA ARG A 255 2.20 21.41 -16.06
C ARG A 255 1.47 21.13 -17.35
N ARG A 256 0.50 20.20 -17.33
CA ARG A 256 -0.36 19.92 -18.48
C ARG A 256 -1.14 21.16 -18.94
N ALA A 257 -1.65 21.96 -18.00
CA ALA A 257 -2.36 23.20 -18.31
C ALA A 257 -1.44 24.27 -18.95
N GLU A 258 -0.15 24.26 -18.59
CA GLU A 258 0.90 25.09 -19.20
C GLU A 258 1.40 24.56 -20.57
N GLY A 259 0.85 23.43 -21.05
CA GLY A 259 1.25 22.80 -22.31
C GLY A 259 2.48 21.89 -22.19
N HIS A 260 2.93 21.60 -20.97
CA HIS A 260 3.99 20.63 -20.71
C HIS A 260 3.37 19.23 -20.56
N GLY A 261 3.51 18.40 -21.59
CA GLY A 261 3.01 17.03 -21.57
C GLY A 261 1.53 16.89 -21.93
N SER A 262 1.02 15.67 -21.80
CA SER A 262 -0.36 15.30 -22.15
C SER A 262 -1.03 14.36 -21.14
N ALA A 263 -0.26 13.75 -20.25
CA ALA A 263 -0.75 12.75 -19.32
C ALA A 263 -1.74 13.32 -18.30
N LYS A 264 -2.81 12.56 -18.06
CA LYS A 264 -3.77 12.87 -17.00
C LYS A 264 -3.21 12.46 -15.65
N ALA A 265 -3.34 13.33 -14.65
CA ALA A 265 -3.20 12.96 -13.24
C ALA A 265 -4.53 13.14 -12.50
N GLU A 266 -4.84 12.23 -11.59
CA GLU A 266 -6.07 12.31 -10.80
C GLU A 266 -5.89 11.76 -9.39
N TYR A 267 -6.57 12.42 -8.44
CA TYR A 267 -6.71 11.97 -7.08
C TYR A 267 -8.19 11.62 -6.86
N ILE A 268 -8.49 10.34 -6.68
CA ILE A 268 -9.85 9.87 -6.46
C ILE A 268 -9.98 9.43 -5.01
N LYS A 269 -10.90 10.09 -4.29
CA LYS A 269 -11.36 9.66 -2.97
C LYS A 269 -12.71 8.97 -3.12
N LEU A 270 -12.73 7.67 -2.85
CA LEU A 270 -13.86 6.79 -3.20
C LEU A 270 -15.16 7.16 -2.49
N ASP A 271 -15.10 7.68 -1.26
CA ASP A 271 -16.28 8.15 -0.52
C ASP A 271 -16.84 9.49 -1.04
N GLU A 272 -16.11 10.21 -1.87
CA GLU A 272 -16.56 11.44 -2.55
C GLU A 272 -17.13 11.15 -3.95
N VAL A 273 -16.88 9.94 -4.48
CA VAL A 273 -17.59 9.45 -5.66
C VAL A 273 -19.05 9.29 -5.28
N LYS A 274 -19.96 9.93 -6.02
CA LYS A 274 -21.41 9.93 -5.78
C LYS A 274 -22.08 8.59 -6.10
N ASN A 275 -21.54 7.50 -5.56
CA ASN A 275 -22.08 6.16 -5.63
C ASN A 275 -21.99 5.51 -4.24
N PRO A 276 -23.12 5.16 -3.61
CA PRO A 276 -23.13 4.61 -2.26
C PRO A 276 -22.37 3.28 -2.12
N VAL A 277 -22.06 2.57 -3.21
CA VAL A 277 -21.27 1.33 -3.19
C VAL A 277 -19.87 1.53 -2.60
N PHE A 278 -19.34 2.74 -2.66
CA PHE A 278 -17.99 3.06 -2.17
C PHE A 278 -17.95 3.52 -0.71
N LYS A 279 -19.12 3.75 -0.09
CA LYS A 279 -19.20 3.98 1.35
C LYS A 279 -18.60 2.79 2.09
N GLY A 280 -17.79 3.11 3.10
CA GLY A 280 -17.13 2.10 3.91
C GLY A 280 -15.88 1.46 3.28
N THR A 281 -15.42 1.88 2.10
CA THR A 281 -14.20 1.32 1.51
C THR A 281 -12.99 1.51 2.44
N THR A 282 -12.29 0.44 2.80
CA THR A 282 -11.15 0.51 3.74
C THR A 282 -9.81 0.51 3.00
N HIS A 283 -8.70 0.55 3.74
CA HIS A 283 -7.35 0.49 3.16
C HIS A 283 -7.09 -0.74 2.30
N MET A 284 -7.56 -1.90 2.74
CA MET A 284 -7.45 -3.17 2.00
C MET A 284 -8.61 -3.31 1.02
N MET A 285 -8.89 -2.27 0.23
CA MET A 285 -10.04 -2.18 -0.68
C MET A 285 -10.09 -3.28 -1.74
N MET A 286 -8.94 -3.88 -2.08
CA MET A 286 -8.84 -5.03 -2.98
C MET A 286 -9.37 -6.34 -2.37
N LEU A 287 -9.58 -6.37 -1.05
CA LEU A 287 -10.15 -7.48 -0.30
C LEU A 287 -11.50 -7.10 0.35
N GLY A 288 -11.96 -5.87 0.12
CA GLY A 288 -13.25 -5.38 0.61
C GLY A 288 -14.43 -6.08 -0.06
N THR A 289 -15.62 -5.94 0.53
CA THR A 289 -16.85 -6.52 -0.04
C THR A 289 -17.25 -5.88 -1.37
N ASN A 290 -16.74 -4.68 -1.65
CA ASN A 290 -16.95 -3.90 -2.88
C ASN A 290 -15.70 -3.85 -3.80
N HIS A 291 -14.73 -4.77 -3.61
CA HIS A 291 -13.45 -4.75 -4.33
C HIS A 291 -13.58 -4.75 -5.87
N LEU A 292 -14.63 -5.38 -6.42
CA LEU A 292 -14.86 -5.39 -7.87
C LEU A 292 -15.31 -4.01 -8.39
N ASP A 293 -16.12 -3.29 -7.63
CA ASP A 293 -16.52 -1.91 -7.98
C ASP A 293 -15.31 -0.98 -7.93
N VAL A 294 -14.44 -1.14 -6.92
CA VAL A 294 -13.18 -0.41 -6.81
C VAL A 294 -12.25 -0.74 -7.99
N ALA A 295 -12.15 -2.02 -8.37
CA ALA A 295 -11.38 -2.44 -9.53
C ALA A 295 -11.91 -1.79 -10.82
N ASP A 296 -13.24 -1.69 -10.98
CA ASP A 296 -13.83 -1.06 -12.15
C ASP A 296 -13.52 0.46 -12.22
N VAL A 297 -13.42 1.17 -11.08
CA VAL A 297 -12.92 2.57 -11.05
C VAL A 297 -11.50 2.66 -11.62
N ILE A 298 -10.58 1.84 -11.11
CA ILE A 298 -9.17 1.85 -11.56
C ILE A 298 -9.09 1.48 -13.05
N LEU A 299 -9.80 0.42 -13.46
CA LEU A 299 -9.74 -0.08 -14.84
C LEU A 299 -10.38 0.89 -15.84
N ASN A 300 -11.48 1.55 -15.47
CA ASN A 300 -12.08 2.57 -16.33
C ASN A 300 -11.16 3.78 -16.48
N TRP A 301 -10.60 4.28 -15.38
CA TRP A 301 -9.62 5.36 -15.44
C TRP A 301 -8.41 5.00 -16.30
N THR A 302 -7.88 3.78 -16.14
CA THR A 302 -6.73 3.29 -16.91
C THR A 302 -7.05 3.21 -18.40
N ASP A 303 -8.21 2.68 -18.76
CA ASP A 303 -8.68 2.53 -20.15
C ASP A 303 -8.87 3.88 -20.86
N GLU A 304 -9.35 4.89 -20.12
CA GLU A 304 -9.54 6.25 -20.64
C GLU A 304 -8.23 7.02 -20.83
N ASN A 305 -7.23 6.77 -19.98
CA ASN A 305 -6.06 7.64 -19.87
C ASN A 305 -4.75 7.01 -20.37
N ILE A 306 -4.69 5.69 -20.54
CA ILE A 306 -3.49 4.99 -20.98
C ILE A 306 -3.68 4.43 -22.39
N PRO A 307 -2.94 4.94 -23.40
CA PRO A 307 -3.07 4.47 -24.77
C PRO A 307 -2.77 2.98 -24.89
N LEU A 308 -3.70 2.22 -25.48
CA LEU A 308 -3.46 0.82 -25.82
C LEU A 308 -2.28 0.71 -26.79
N LYS A 309 -1.41 -0.28 -26.55
CA LYS A 309 -0.38 -0.65 -27.51
C LYS A 309 -1.08 -0.97 -28.84
N LYS A 310 -0.81 -0.19 -29.91
CA LYS A 310 -1.29 -0.51 -31.26
C LYS A 310 -0.95 -1.97 -31.51
N ALA A 311 -1.96 -2.81 -31.73
CA ALA A 311 -1.75 -4.21 -32.07
C ALA A 311 -0.74 -4.25 -33.21
N ALA A 312 0.39 -4.93 -33.01
CA ALA A 312 1.32 -5.19 -34.09
C ALA A 312 0.50 -5.80 -35.22
N GLY A 313 0.42 -5.09 -36.35
CA GLY A 313 -0.41 -5.51 -37.48
C GLY A 313 -0.12 -6.97 -37.77
N LYS A 314 -1.17 -7.80 -37.83
CA LYS A 314 -1.02 -9.20 -38.25
C LYS A 314 -0.15 -9.19 -39.51
N PRO A 315 0.93 -10.00 -39.58
CA PRO A 315 1.66 -10.14 -40.83
C PRO A 315 0.63 -10.59 -41.86
N LYS A 316 0.51 -9.81 -42.95
CA LYS A 316 -0.26 -10.23 -44.11
C LYS A 316 0.36 -11.55 -44.56
N LYS A 317 -0.40 -12.64 -44.47
CA LYS A 317 -0.08 -13.89 -45.16
C LYS A 317 -0.20 -13.67 -46.66
#